data_AF-A0A977NL36-F1
#
_entry.id   AF-A0A977NL36-F1
#
_cell.length_a   1.000
_cell.length_b   1.000
_cell.length_c   1.000
_cell.angle_alpha   90.00
_cell.angle_beta   90.00
_cell.angle_gamma   90.00
#
_symmetry.space_group_name_H-M   'P 1'
#
loop_
_entity.id
_entity.type
_entity.pdbx_description
1 polymer ?
#
loop_
_entity_poly.entity_id
_entity_poly.type
_entity_poly.pdbx_seq_one_letter_code
_entity_poly.pdbx_strand_id
1 'polypeptide(L)'
;MYRRYTLDEVKRKIVDVLQNAGTGLSGVELADKTGINRMTITKYLDIMNTMGLVKKKRAGTVNVWFLETGISDIEFPVNYVQVQQRLIDFALAGEEEQARRLLISVLNSNIDQVKIITDVILPAANTVGELYSRGRLGKTERVHLAAMMGELIDLVKFNAHPAEPKMNAHVLCIAGTDDRAHLAKSAAVVFQILGWDSRYVGSVEQDIDPFFDIDLQRYVSKVWGNKHGLMMVCVFSSGEGPLRFIASTVKAIGGRLKGELRLAALAPEAEAAAGENADYAAKDLQGMVDWAERQYVLVVSRT
;
A
#
# COMPACT_ATOMS: atom_id res chain seq x y z
N MET A 1 11.04 1.91 -40.67
CA MET A 1 9.89 2.42 -39.88
C MET A 1 10.07 1.92 -38.45
N TYR A 2 10.54 2.77 -37.53
CA TYR A 2 10.76 2.35 -36.13
C TYR A 2 9.41 2.19 -35.43
N ARG A 3 8.92 0.96 -35.29
CA ARG A 3 7.75 0.66 -34.47
C ARG A 3 8.15 0.90 -33.01
N ARG A 4 7.55 1.90 -32.38
CA ARG A 4 7.85 2.31 -31.01
C ARG A 4 7.03 1.42 -30.07
N TYR A 5 7.62 0.31 -29.63
CA TYR A 5 6.99 -0.59 -28.67
C TYR A 5 6.98 0.04 -27.27
N THR A 6 5.86 -0.05 -26.56
CA THR A 6 5.78 0.28 -25.13
C THR A 6 6.32 -0.86 -24.28
N LEU A 7 6.78 -0.55 -23.06
CA LEU A 7 7.24 -1.57 -22.11
C LEU A 7 6.15 -2.61 -21.85
N ASP A 8 4.90 -2.17 -21.68
CA ASP A 8 3.76 -3.06 -21.42
C ASP A 8 3.47 -4.00 -22.60
N GLU A 9 3.56 -3.52 -23.85
CA GLU A 9 3.31 -4.37 -25.03
C GLU A 9 4.36 -5.49 -25.15
N VAL A 10 5.64 -5.16 -24.96
CA VAL A 10 6.72 -6.15 -25.05
C VAL A 10 6.68 -7.10 -23.86
N LYS A 11 6.46 -6.58 -22.65
CA LYS A 11 6.31 -7.37 -21.43
C LYS A 11 5.23 -8.42 -21.59
N ARG A 12 4.03 -8.02 -22.03
CA ARG A 12 2.89 -8.94 -22.22
C ARG A 12 3.23 -10.07 -23.18
N LYS A 13 3.79 -9.73 -24.35
CA LYS A 13 4.18 -10.73 -25.36
C LYS A 13 5.25 -11.71 -24.85
N ILE A 14 6.24 -11.22 -24.11
CA ILE A 14 7.27 -12.09 -23.51
C ILE A 14 6.66 -13.02 -22.46
N VAL A 15 5.79 -12.48 -21.58
CA VAL A 15 5.12 -13.27 -20.53
C VAL A 15 4.25 -14.36 -21.15
N ASP A 16 3.37 -14.03 -22.10
CA ASP A 16 2.49 -15.00 -22.77
C ASP A 16 3.29 -16.14 -23.43
N VAL A 17 4.41 -15.81 -24.08
CA VAL A 17 5.26 -16.79 -24.75
C VAL A 17 6.01 -17.67 -23.75
N LEU A 18 6.50 -17.12 -22.64
CA LEU A 18 7.21 -17.88 -21.61
C LEU A 18 6.27 -18.74 -20.74
N GLN A 19 5.03 -18.29 -20.47
CA GLN A 19 4.03 -19.07 -19.74
C GLN A 19 3.76 -20.41 -20.43
N ASN A 20 3.64 -20.37 -21.76
CA ASN A 20 3.41 -21.55 -22.59
C ASN A 20 4.66 -22.43 -22.79
N ALA A 21 5.85 -21.95 -22.42
CA ALA A 21 7.10 -22.61 -22.77
C ALA A 21 7.60 -23.62 -21.73
N GLY A 22 7.27 -23.49 -20.44
CA GLY A 22 7.63 -24.41 -19.33
C GLY A 22 9.13 -24.59 -19.04
N THR A 23 9.95 -24.79 -20.07
CA THR A 23 11.40 -25.03 -20.07
C THR A 23 12.24 -23.78 -20.27
N GLY A 24 11.61 -22.60 -20.36
CA GLY A 24 12.25 -21.34 -20.70
C GLY A 24 12.62 -21.24 -22.18
N LEU A 25 12.92 -20.03 -22.65
CA LEU A 25 13.27 -19.74 -24.05
C LEU A 25 14.47 -18.83 -24.16
N SER A 26 15.26 -19.00 -25.21
CA SER A 26 16.36 -18.10 -25.54
C SER A 26 15.84 -16.77 -26.09
N GLY A 27 16.69 -15.74 -26.05
CA GLY A 27 16.35 -14.44 -26.65
C GLY A 27 16.10 -14.47 -28.16
N VAL A 28 16.58 -15.52 -28.87
CA VAL A 28 16.29 -15.73 -30.29
C VAL A 28 14.89 -16.31 -30.47
N GLU A 29 14.57 -17.38 -29.73
CA GLU A 29 13.24 -18.00 -29.78
C GLU A 29 12.13 -17.05 -29.35
N LEU A 30 12.40 -16.20 -28.36
CA LEU A 30 11.48 -15.14 -27.94
C LEU A 30 11.28 -14.10 -29.04
N ALA A 31 12.33 -13.70 -29.76
CA ALA A 31 12.20 -12.78 -30.88
C ALA A 31 11.32 -13.37 -32.00
N ASP A 32 11.53 -14.64 -32.32
CA ASP A 32 10.76 -15.34 -33.36
C ASP A 32 9.29 -15.51 -32.97
N LYS A 33 9.01 -15.94 -31.74
CA LYS A 33 7.63 -16.15 -31.25
C LYS A 33 6.85 -14.85 -31.02
N THR A 34 7.51 -13.77 -30.61
CA THR A 34 6.84 -12.48 -30.35
C THR A 34 6.76 -11.59 -31.60
N GLY A 35 7.53 -11.90 -32.65
CA GLY A 35 7.69 -11.06 -33.84
C GLY A 35 8.41 -9.74 -33.58
N ILE A 36 9.14 -9.63 -32.45
CA ILE A 36 9.87 -8.43 -32.04
C ILE A 36 11.35 -8.63 -32.33
N ASN A 37 12.04 -7.56 -32.77
CA ASN A 37 13.48 -7.60 -33.03
C ASN A 37 14.27 -8.11 -31.81
N ARG A 38 15.21 -9.03 -32.04
CA ARG A 38 16.04 -9.65 -31.00
C ARG A 38 16.77 -8.65 -30.08
N MET A 39 17.26 -7.53 -30.62
CA MET A 39 17.92 -6.50 -29.80
C MET A 39 16.93 -5.84 -28.85
N THR A 40 15.71 -5.59 -29.32
CA THR A 40 14.62 -5.06 -28.50
C THR A 40 14.21 -6.07 -27.43
N ILE A 41 14.02 -7.34 -27.78
CA ILE A 41 13.73 -8.42 -26.82
C ILE A 41 14.81 -8.52 -25.75
N THR A 42 16.09 -8.52 -26.13
CA THR A 42 17.19 -8.64 -25.16
C THR A 42 17.20 -7.46 -24.19
N LYS A 43 17.02 -6.23 -24.70
CA LYS A 43 16.92 -5.04 -23.85
C LYS A 43 15.77 -5.14 -22.85
N TYR A 44 14.59 -5.56 -23.31
CA TYR A 44 13.42 -5.69 -22.44
C TYR A 44 13.54 -6.86 -21.45
N LEU A 45 14.18 -7.97 -21.84
CA LEU A 45 14.48 -9.08 -20.93
C LEU A 45 15.43 -8.67 -19.81
N ASP A 46 16.48 -7.89 -20.12
CA ASP A 46 17.38 -7.39 -19.08
C ASP A 46 16.64 -6.42 -18.13
N ILE A 47 15.75 -5.56 -18.63
CA ILE A 47 14.87 -4.71 -17.79
C ILE A 47 13.95 -5.58 -16.91
N MET A 48 13.27 -6.56 -17.51
CA MET A 48 12.37 -7.47 -16.80
C MET A 48 13.11 -8.32 -15.76
N ASN A 49 14.39 -8.66 -16.00
CA ASN A 49 15.24 -9.35 -15.04
C ASN A 49 15.54 -8.48 -13.82
N THR A 50 15.84 -7.19 -14.05
CA THR A 50 16.02 -6.22 -12.96
C THR A 50 14.74 -6.00 -12.17
N MET A 51 13.57 -6.08 -12.83
CA MET A 51 12.24 -6.04 -12.19
C MET A 51 11.87 -7.35 -11.48
N GLY A 52 12.71 -8.40 -11.53
CA GLY A 52 12.40 -9.71 -10.94
C GLY A 52 11.25 -10.45 -11.64
N LEU A 53 10.92 -10.08 -12.88
CA LEU A 53 9.84 -10.70 -13.66
C LEU A 53 10.28 -11.95 -14.40
N VAL A 54 11.54 -12.00 -14.79
CA VAL A 54 12.16 -13.14 -15.48
C VAL A 54 13.48 -13.50 -14.83
N LYS A 55 13.84 -14.77 -14.91
CA LYS A 55 15.12 -15.32 -14.51
C LYS A 55 15.99 -15.62 -15.71
N LYS A 56 17.24 -15.20 -15.66
CA LYS A 56 18.28 -15.52 -16.64
C LYS A 56 19.09 -16.73 -16.17
N LYS A 57 19.11 -17.81 -16.95
CA LYS A 57 20.03 -18.94 -16.74
C LYS A 57 20.92 -19.10 -17.96
N ARG A 58 22.22 -19.25 -17.73
CA ARG A 58 23.18 -19.52 -18.80
C ARG A 58 23.15 -21.01 -19.15
N ALA A 59 22.91 -21.33 -20.41
CA ALA A 59 22.98 -22.68 -20.96
C ALA A 59 23.98 -22.68 -22.12
N GLY A 60 25.23 -23.04 -21.84
CA GLY A 60 26.33 -22.95 -22.80
C GLY A 60 26.61 -21.50 -23.24
N THR A 61 26.47 -21.23 -24.54
CA THR A 61 26.69 -19.91 -25.15
C THR A 61 25.45 -19.02 -25.18
N VAL A 62 24.28 -19.56 -24.79
CA VAL A 62 23.00 -18.85 -24.84
C VAL A 62 22.45 -18.60 -23.44
N ASN A 63 21.70 -17.50 -23.31
CA ASN A 63 20.90 -17.20 -22.13
C ASN A 63 19.48 -17.71 -22.37
N VAL A 64 19.01 -18.55 -21.47
CA VAL A 64 17.63 -19.05 -21.43
C VAL A 64 16.89 -18.28 -20.34
N TRP A 65 15.73 -17.78 -20.71
CA TRP A 65 14.90 -16.94 -19.87
C TRP A 65 13.68 -17.72 -19.39
N PHE A 66 13.36 -17.57 -18.12
CA PHE A 66 12.23 -18.20 -17.45
C PHE A 66 11.36 -17.13 -16.83
N LEU A 67 10.07 -17.37 -16.69
CA LEU A 67 9.28 -16.56 -15.76
C LEU A 67 9.72 -16.88 -14.33
N GLU A 68 9.79 -15.85 -13.51
CA GLU A 68 10.00 -16.04 -12.08
C GLU A 68 8.82 -16.83 -11.47
N THR A 69 9.13 -17.81 -10.62
CA THR A 69 8.11 -18.64 -9.96
C THR A 69 7.21 -17.76 -9.09
N GLY A 70 5.88 -17.83 -9.29
CA GLY A 70 4.89 -16.96 -8.65
C GLY A 70 4.27 -15.90 -9.57
N ILE A 71 4.85 -15.70 -10.76
CA ILE A 71 4.35 -14.82 -11.83
C ILE A 71 3.55 -15.62 -12.88
N SER A 72 3.67 -16.95 -12.86
CA SER A 72 3.19 -17.88 -13.88
C SER A 72 1.73 -17.72 -14.29
N ASP A 73 0.87 -17.10 -13.47
CA ASP A 73 -0.58 -17.04 -13.75
C ASP A 73 -1.22 -15.68 -13.40
N ILE A 74 -0.43 -14.59 -13.38
CA ILE A 74 -1.02 -13.25 -13.33
C ILE A 74 -1.48 -12.91 -14.75
N GLU A 75 -2.79 -13.04 -15.00
CA GLU A 75 -3.38 -12.59 -16.25
C GLU A 75 -3.24 -11.06 -16.38
N PHE A 76 -2.94 -10.59 -17.59
CA PHE A 76 -2.89 -9.16 -17.91
C PHE A 76 -4.13 -8.78 -18.76
N PRO A 77 -4.96 -7.81 -18.34
CA PRO A 77 -4.79 -6.91 -17.19
C PRO A 77 -4.97 -7.61 -15.83
N VAL A 78 -4.24 -7.14 -14.82
CA VAL A 78 -4.21 -7.78 -13.51
C VAL A 78 -5.58 -7.83 -12.87
N ASN A 79 -5.97 -9.04 -12.48
CA ASN A 79 -7.17 -9.29 -11.70
C ASN A 79 -6.85 -9.16 -10.20
N TYR A 80 -7.23 -8.03 -9.59
CA TYR A 80 -6.98 -7.77 -8.16
C TYR A 80 -7.55 -8.86 -7.24
N VAL A 81 -8.70 -9.44 -7.58
CA VAL A 81 -9.32 -10.52 -6.79
C VAL A 81 -8.46 -11.79 -6.81
N GLN A 82 -7.91 -12.13 -7.98
CA GLN A 82 -7.01 -13.29 -8.10
C GLN A 82 -5.71 -13.06 -7.34
N VAL A 83 -5.14 -11.85 -7.42
CA VAL A 83 -3.94 -11.49 -6.66
C VAL A 83 -4.21 -11.53 -5.16
N GLN A 84 -5.35 -11.00 -4.71
CA GLN A 84 -5.79 -11.02 -3.32
C GLN A 84 -5.89 -12.46 -2.80
N GLN A 85 -6.57 -13.35 -3.53
CA GLN A 85 -6.73 -14.76 -3.15
C GLN A 85 -5.37 -15.45 -2.99
N ARG A 86 -4.48 -15.28 -3.98
CA ARG A 86 -3.12 -15.84 -3.91
C ARG A 86 -2.31 -15.28 -2.76
N LEU A 87 -2.45 -13.99 -2.48
CA LEU A 87 -1.76 -13.37 -1.36
C LEU A 87 -2.22 -13.98 -0.03
N ILE A 88 -3.53 -14.21 0.13
CA ILE A 88 -4.09 -14.90 1.30
C ILE A 88 -3.54 -16.32 1.39
N ASP A 89 -3.54 -17.07 0.29
CA ASP A 89 -3.04 -18.46 0.27
C ASP A 89 -1.56 -18.53 0.69
N PHE A 90 -0.70 -17.68 0.10
CA PHE A 90 0.72 -17.62 0.47
C PHE A 90 0.92 -17.19 1.92
N ALA A 91 0.16 -16.21 2.40
CA ALA A 91 0.26 -15.76 3.78
C ALA A 91 -0.10 -16.89 4.75
N LEU A 92 -1.23 -17.59 4.52
CA LEU A 92 -1.69 -18.69 5.37
C LEU A 92 -0.80 -19.93 5.28
N ALA A 93 -0.11 -20.14 4.15
CA ALA A 93 0.88 -21.21 3.99
C ALA A 93 2.26 -20.87 4.59
N GLY A 94 2.49 -19.63 5.05
CA GLY A 94 3.79 -19.16 5.51
C GLY A 94 4.80 -18.95 4.38
N GLU A 95 4.34 -18.84 3.13
CA GLU A 95 5.18 -18.65 1.94
C GLU A 95 5.49 -17.17 1.69
N GLU A 96 6.19 -16.53 2.64
CA GLU A 96 6.48 -15.09 2.59
C GLU A 96 7.17 -14.61 1.31
N GLU A 97 8.17 -15.37 0.84
CA GLU A 97 8.91 -15.03 -0.37
C GLU A 97 8.02 -15.06 -1.62
N GLN A 98 6.98 -15.88 -1.63
CA GLN A 98 6.02 -15.95 -2.72
C GLN A 98 5.06 -14.77 -2.65
N ALA A 99 4.60 -14.41 -1.44
CA ALA A 99 3.79 -13.21 -1.22
C ALA A 99 4.53 -11.93 -1.64
N ARG A 100 5.82 -11.78 -1.25
CA ARG A 100 6.68 -10.66 -1.66
C ARG A 100 6.84 -10.59 -3.18
N ARG A 101 7.17 -11.72 -3.82
CA ARG A 101 7.34 -11.80 -5.29
C ARG A 101 6.06 -11.50 -6.06
N LEU A 102 4.92 -11.98 -5.57
CA LEU A 102 3.60 -11.68 -6.14
C LEU A 102 3.38 -10.16 -6.19
N LEU A 103 3.59 -9.47 -5.07
CA LEU A 103 3.41 -8.01 -5.02
C LEU A 103 4.43 -7.24 -5.87
N ILE A 104 5.71 -7.63 -5.86
CA ILE A 104 6.73 -7.02 -6.74
C ILE A 104 6.30 -7.12 -8.20
N SER A 105 5.82 -8.30 -8.62
CA SER A 105 5.37 -8.53 -10.00
C SER A 105 4.20 -7.60 -10.38
N VAL A 106 3.23 -7.45 -9.48
CA VAL A 106 2.08 -6.57 -9.69
C VAL A 106 2.50 -5.10 -9.70
N LEU A 107 3.34 -4.66 -8.75
CA LEU A 107 3.86 -3.27 -8.69
C LEU A 107 4.67 -2.89 -9.94
N ASN A 108 5.36 -3.85 -10.54
CA ASN A 108 6.11 -3.71 -11.78
C ASN A 108 5.24 -3.75 -13.04
N SER A 109 3.93 -3.72 -12.88
CA SER A 109 2.96 -3.61 -13.96
C SER A 109 2.31 -2.23 -13.89
N ASN A 110 1.89 -1.69 -15.04
CA ASN A 110 1.27 -0.36 -15.13
C ASN A 110 -0.14 -0.35 -14.51
N ILE A 111 -0.20 -0.39 -13.18
CA ILE A 111 -1.38 -0.64 -12.35
C ILE A 111 -1.52 0.50 -11.34
N ASP A 112 -2.77 0.76 -10.96
CA ASP A 112 -3.09 1.65 -9.85
C ASP A 112 -2.58 1.08 -8.53
N GLN A 113 -1.53 1.71 -7.98
CA GLN A 113 -0.89 1.29 -6.74
C GLN A 113 -1.78 1.50 -5.52
N VAL A 114 -2.76 2.42 -5.59
CA VAL A 114 -3.75 2.58 -4.52
C VAL A 114 -4.60 1.32 -4.44
N LYS A 115 -5.01 0.75 -5.58
CA LYS A 115 -5.77 -0.50 -5.63
C LYS A 115 -5.01 -1.72 -5.12
N ILE A 116 -3.68 -1.74 -5.22
CA ILE A 116 -2.89 -2.80 -4.59
C ILE A 116 -3.05 -2.75 -3.06
N ILE A 117 -3.11 -1.56 -2.47
CA ILE A 117 -3.37 -1.42 -1.04
C ILE A 117 -4.84 -1.74 -0.71
N THR A 118 -5.80 -1.11 -1.41
CA THR A 118 -7.22 -1.17 -1.05
C THR A 118 -7.91 -2.47 -1.43
N ASP A 119 -7.52 -3.09 -2.55
CA ASP A 119 -8.25 -4.22 -3.14
C ASP A 119 -7.50 -5.55 -2.95
N VAL A 120 -6.22 -5.51 -2.56
CA VAL A 120 -5.39 -6.71 -2.37
C VAL A 120 -4.91 -6.84 -0.92
N ILE A 121 -4.09 -5.89 -0.44
CA ILE A 121 -3.42 -6.04 0.86
C ILE A 121 -4.39 -5.85 2.03
N LEU A 122 -5.21 -4.80 2.02
CA LEU A 122 -6.17 -4.55 3.10
C LEU A 122 -7.19 -5.69 3.27
N PRO A 123 -7.82 -6.21 2.20
CA PRO A 123 -8.71 -7.35 2.31
C PRO A 123 -8.01 -8.63 2.82
N ALA A 124 -6.75 -8.86 2.42
CA ALA A 124 -5.95 -9.97 2.94
C ALA A 124 -5.67 -9.82 4.45
N ALA A 125 -5.29 -8.62 4.90
CA ALA A 125 -5.10 -8.32 6.32
C ALA A 125 -6.40 -8.46 7.14
N ASN A 126 -7.53 -8.02 6.58
CA ASN A 126 -8.85 -8.21 7.20
C ASN A 126 -9.19 -9.70 7.34
N THR A 127 -8.88 -10.51 6.31
CA THR A 127 -9.09 -11.97 6.36
C THR A 127 -8.30 -12.62 7.50
N VAL A 128 -7.05 -12.20 7.74
CA VAL A 128 -6.27 -12.64 8.90
C VAL A 128 -6.97 -12.29 10.22
N GLY A 129 -7.50 -11.06 10.34
CA GLY A 129 -8.26 -10.61 11.50
C GLY A 129 -9.53 -11.45 11.74
N GLU A 130 -10.27 -11.75 10.67
CA GLU A 130 -11.48 -12.58 10.73
C GLU A 130 -11.19 -14.05 11.10
N LEU A 131 -10.13 -14.63 10.54
CA LEU A 131 -9.75 -16.01 10.89
C LEU A 131 -9.37 -16.12 12.36
N TYR A 132 -8.69 -15.11 12.90
CA TYR A 132 -8.41 -15.06 14.34
C TYR A 132 -9.68 -14.89 15.18
N SER A 133 -10.58 -13.97 14.83
CA SER A 133 -11.81 -13.76 15.60
C SER A 133 -12.72 -15.00 15.63
N ARG A 134 -12.66 -15.82 14.58
CA ARG A 134 -13.35 -17.12 14.49
C ARG A 134 -12.60 -18.28 15.18
N GLY A 135 -11.48 -18.01 15.86
CA GLY A 135 -10.67 -19.00 16.57
C GLY A 135 -9.92 -19.96 15.64
N ARG A 136 -9.76 -19.64 14.35
CA ARG A 136 -9.06 -20.48 13.37
C ARG A 136 -7.54 -20.21 13.32
N LEU A 137 -7.07 -19.16 13.98
CA LEU A 137 -5.66 -18.82 14.13
C LEU A 137 -5.32 -18.65 15.61
N GLY A 138 -4.15 -19.13 16.02
CA GLY A 138 -3.57 -18.83 17.31
C GLY A 138 -3.05 -17.39 17.42
N LYS A 139 -2.74 -16.96 18.64
CA LYS A 139 -2.18 -15.61 18.91
C LYS A 139 -0.84 -15.40 18.18
N THR A 140 0.06 -16.39 18.23
CA THR A 140 1.37 -16.32 17.58
C THR A 140 1.23 -16.22 16.06
N GLU A 141 0.34 -17.02 15.46
CA GLU A 141 0.06 -16.95 14.01
C GLU A 141 -0.48 -15.59 13.61
N ARG A 142 -1.44 -15.04 14.37
CA ARG A 142 -1.96 -13.68 14.13
C ARG A 142 -0.84 -12.64 14.16
N VAL A 143 0.03 -12.67 15.17
CA VAL A 143 1.13 -11.69 15.30
C VAL A 143 2.08 -11.80 14.12
N HIS A 144 2.46 -13.03 13.74
CA HIS A 144 3.33 -13.27 12.59
C HIS A 144 2.71 -12.77 11.27
N LEU A 145 1.45 -13.13 11.00
CA LEU A 145 0.74 -12.71 9.79
C LEU A 145 0.53 -11.19 9.76
N ALA A 146 0.26 -10.55 10.90
CA ALA A 146 0.15 -9.10 10.97
C ALA A 146 1.49 -8.41 10.67
N ALA A 147 2.61 -8.95 11.16
CA ALA A 147 3.95 -8.46 10.84
C ALA A 147 4.24 -8.59 9.34
N MET A 148 3.96 -9.76 8.75
CA MET A 148 4.08 -10.00 7.31
C MET A 148 3.26 -8.98 6.50
N MET A 149 1.98 -8.77 6.84
CA MET A 149 1.15 -7.76 6.18
C MET A 149 1.75 -6.35 6.30
N GLY A 150 2.32 -6.01 7.46
CA GLY A 150 3.04 -4.77 7.67
C GLY A 150 4.23 -4.60 6.73
N GLU A 151 5.03 -5.65 6.52
CA GLU A 151 6.16 -5.64 5.59
C GLU A 151 5.71 -5.51 4.13
N LEU A 152 4.60 -6.14 3.76
CA LEU A 152 4.04 -6.01 2.41
C LEU A 152 3.53 -4.60 2.11
N ILE A 153 2.99 -3.90 3.12
CA ILE A 153 2.64 -2.48 3.00
C ILE A 153 3.91 -1.62 2.78
N ASP A 154 5.01 -1.93 3.48
CA ASP A 154 6.29 -1.24 3.26
C ASP A 154 6.86 -1.53 1.86
N LEU A 155 6.72 -2.75 1.37
CA LEU A 155 7.12 -3.11 0.02
C LEU A 155 6.41 -2.22 -1.02
N VAL A 156 5.10 -1.98 -0.87
CA VAL A 156 4.39 -1.02 -1.72
C VAL A 156 4.93 0.40 -1.51
N LYS A 157 5.10 0.85 -0.27
CA LYS A 157 5.61 2.20 0.05
C LYS A 157 6.94 2.53 -0.65
N PHE A 158 7.87 1.58 -0.72
CA PHE A 158 9.20 1.78 -1.28
C PHE A 158 9.27 1.58 -2.80
N ASN A 159 8.30 0.89 -3.39
CA ASN A 159 8.24 0.65 -4.83
C ASN A 159 7.16 1.47 -5.54
N ALA A 160 6.35 2.21 -4.77
CA ALA A 160 5.35 3.11 -5.30
C ALA A 160 5.99 4.26 -6.08
N HIS A 161 5.24 4.76 -7.05
CA HIS A 161 5.54 5.96 -7.83
C HIS A 161 4.53 7.03 -7.40
N PRO A 162 4.87 7.88 -6.42
CA PRO A 162 3.95 8.90 -5.94
C PRO A 162 3.51 9.82 -7.07
N ALA A 163 2.25 10.26 -7.01
CA ALA A 163 1.77 11.39 -7.77
C ALA A 163 2.58 12.66 -7.44
N GLU A 164 2.38 13.71 -8.23
CA GLU A 164 3.02 14.99 -7.97
C GLU A 164 2.74 15.48 -6.54
N PRO A 165 3.76 15.96 -5.81
CA PRO A 165 3.59 16.40 -4.44
C PRO A 165 2.54 17.51 -4.31
N LYS A 166 1.54 17.29 -3.47
CA LYS A 166 0.53 18.30 -3.13
C LYS A 166 1.15 19.36 -2.25
N MET A 167 1.11 20.60 -2.71
CA MET A 167 1.65 21.73 -1.94
C MET A 167 0.90 21.89 -0.62
N ASN A 168 1.63 22.00 0.48
CA ASN A 168 1.11 22.29 1.83
C ASN A 168 -0.01 21.35 2.29
N ALA A 169 0.09 20.07 1.92
CA ALA A 169 -0.86 19.02 2.29
C ALA A 169 -0.16 17.97 3.16
N HIS A 170 -0.51 17.92 4.45
CA HIS A 170 0.16 17.09 5.44
C HIS A 170 -0.82 16.13 6.10
N VAL A 171 -0.44 14.86 6.25
CA VAL A 171 -1.27 13.84 6.89
C VAL A 171 -0.46 13.09 7.97
N LEU A 172 -1.11 12.84 9.10
CA LEU A 172 -0.60 12.00 10.17
C LEU A 172 -1.60 10.86 10.45
N CYS A 173 -1.20 9.63 10.23
CA CYS A 173 -2.02 8.44 10.50
C CYS A 173 -1.60 7.80 11.82
N ILE A 174 -2.56 7.62 12.74
CA ILE A 174 -2.38 7.06 14.07
C ILE A 174 -3.33 5.87 14.24
N ALA A 175 -2.80 4.73 14.68
CA ALA A 175 -3.65 3.63 15.14
C ALA A 175 -3.91 3.80 16.64
N GLY A 176 -5.17 3.97 17.03
CA GLY A 176 -5.56 3.98 18.43
C GLY A 176 -5.57 2.59 19.06
N THR A 177 -5.68 1.54 18.25
CA THR A 177 -5.62 0.13 18.68
C THR A 177 -4.70 -0.68 17.76
N ASP A 178 -4.03 -1.69 18.32
CA ASP A 178 -3.07 -2.55 17.65
C ASP A 178 -3.70 -3.30 16.46
N ASP A 179 -4.96 -3.71 16.60
CA ASP A 179 -5.72 -4.37 15.53
C ASP A 179 -5.95 -3.47 14.30
N ARG A 180 -5.81 -2.14 14.44
CA ARG A 180 -5.97 -1.17 13.36
C ARG A 180 -4.65 -0.60 12.83
N ALA A 181 -3.51 -1.06 13.34
CA ALA A 181 -2.18 -0.64 12.91
C ALA A 181 -1.97 -0.80 11.39
N HIS A 182 -2.36 -1.94 10.82
CA HIS A 182 -2.25 -2.21 9.38
C HIS A 182 -3.08 -1.24 8.53
N LEU A 183 -4.26 -0.84 9.01
CA LEU A 183 -5.15 0.10 8.31
C LEU A 183 -4.58 1.53 8.35
N ALA A 184 -4.09 1.97 9.51
CA ALA A 184 -3.42 3.26 9.64
C ALA A 184 -2.15 3.35 8.78
N LYS A 185 -1.35 2.28 8.74
CA LYS A 185 -0.16 2.21 7.89
C LYS A 185 -0.53 2.24 6.41
N SER A 186 -1.55 1.48 6.00
CA SER A 186 -2.07 1.46 4.64
C SER A 186 -2.55 2.85 4.20
N ALA A 187 -3.29 3.54 5.07
CA ALA A 187 -3.74 4.91 4.82
C ALA A 187 -2.57 5.86 4.58
N ALA A 188 -1.54 5.78 5.43
CA ALA A 188 -0.35 6.60 5.27
C ALA A 188 0.33 6.38 3.91
N VAL A 189 0.43 5.13 3.46
CA VAL A 189 0.99 4.78 2.16
C VAL A 189 0.09 5.27 1.01
N VAL A 190 -1.23 5.12 1.10
CA VAL A 190 -2.16 5.63 0.09
C VAL A 190 -2.05 7.14 -0.04
N PHE A 191 -2.04 7.89 1.07
CA PHE A 191 -1.83 9.34 1.04
C PHE A 191 -0.49 9.72 0.41
N GLN A 192 0.58 8.98 0.71
CA GLN A 192 1.89 9.20 0.07
C GLN A 192 1.83 8.96 -1.45
N ILE A 193 1.18 7.88 -1.90
CA ILE A 193 0.98 7.58 -3.32
C ILE A 193 0.21 8.72 -4.00
N LEU A 194 -0.75 9.31 -3.32
CA LEU A 194 -1.54 10.45 -3.81
C LEU A 194 -0.83 11.81 -3.69
N GLY A 195 0.45 11.83 -3.30
CA GLY A 195 1.29 13.02 -3.28
C GLY A 195 1.25 13.84 -1.98
N TRP A 196 0.62 13.34 -0.91
CA TRP A 196 0.61 14.03 0.39
C TRP A 196 1.92 13.82 1.17
N ASP A 197 2.33 14.80 1.99
CA ASP A 197 3.37 14.61 3.02
C ASP A 197 2.78 13.82 4.19
N SER A 198 2.76 12.51 4.01
CA SER A 198 2.12 11.54 4.89
C SER A 198 3.11 10.90 5.87
N ARG A 199 2.68 10.72 7.13
CA ARG A 199 3.44 10.02 8.17
C ARG A 199 2.56 9.00 8.89
N TYR A 200 3.14 7.85 9.20
CA TYR A 200 2.55 6.83 10.07
C TYR A 200 3.24 6.88 11.44
N VAL A 201 2.45 6.97 12.51
CA VAL A 201 2.97 7.04 13.89
C VAL A 201 3.18 5.67 14.50
N GLY A 202 2.27 4.73 14.23
CA GLY A 202 2.22 3.47 14.96
C GLY A 202 0.87 3.26 15.65
N SER A 203 0.79 2.15 16.38
CA SER A 203 -0.22 1.98 17.43
C SER A 203 0.21 2.73 18.67
N VAL A 204 -0.76 3.33 19.35
CA VAL A 204 -0.56 3.99 20.65
C VAL A 204 -1.37 3.33 21.76
N GLU A 205 -1.99 2.17 21.51
CA GLU A 205 -2.93 1.51 22.44
C GLU A 205 -2.34 1.34 23.85
N GLN A 206 -1.08 0.92 23.93
CA GLN A 206 -0.38 0.66 25.19
C GLN A 206 0.31 1.90 25.77
N ASP A 207 0.35 3.00 25.02
CA ASP A 207 1.07 4.23 25.36
C ASP A 207 0.12 5.37 25.75
N ILE A 208 -1.20 5.14 25.73
CA ILE A 208 -2.18 6.11 26.22
C ILE A 208 -2.09 6.17 27.75
N ASP A 209 -1.37 7.17 28.23
CA ASP A 209 -1.24 7.53 29.63
C ASP A 209 -1.76 8.98 29.88
N PRO A 210 -1.82 9.45 31.14
CA PRO A 210 -2.29 10.80 31.46
C PRO A 210 -1.47 11.97 30.85
N PHE A 211 -0.29 11.72 30.27
CA PHE A 211 0.60 12.71 29.66
C PHE A 211 0.69 12.60 28.14
N PHE A 212 0.03 11.59 27.55
CA PHE A 212 0.04 11.35 26.12
C PHE A 212 -0.42 12.58 25.30
N ASP A 213 -1.31 13.41 25.85
CA ASP A 213 -1.76 14.64 25.22
C ASP A 213 -0.60 15.63 24.97
N ILE A 214 0.26 15.82 25.97
CA ILE A 214 1.45 16.66 25.91
C ILE A 214 2.47 16.08 24.93
N ASP A 215 2.67 14.77 24.94
CA ASP A 215 3.64 14.11 24.06
C ASP A 215 3.19 14.14 22.60
N LEU A 216 1.91 13.86 22.32
CA LEU A 216 1.34 13.99 20.98
C LEU A 216 1.40 15.44 20.50
N GLN A 217 1.08 16.40 21.36
CA GLN A 217 1.22 17.82 21.04
C GLN A 217 2.67 18.19 20.68
N ARG A 218 3.64 17.74 21.48
CA ARG A 218 5.07 18.01 21.24
C ARG A 218 5.49 17.44 19.88
N TYR A 219 5.05 16.23 19.56
CA TYR A 219 5.32 15.60 18.28
C TYR A 219 4.68 16.36 17.10
N VAL A 220 3.39 16.68 17.19
CA VAL A 220 2.68 17.46 16.16
C VAL A 220 3.34 18.82 15.95
N SER A 221 3.72 19.52 17.03
CA SER A 221 4.41 20.81 16.96
C SER A 221 5.79 20.68 16.31
N LYS A 222 6.52 19.60 16.59
CA LYS A 222 7.83 19.31 15.97
C LYS A 222 7.71 19.10 14.46
N VAL A 223 6.67 18.38 14.03
CA VAL A 223 6.50 18.00 12.61
C VAL A 223 5.84 19.11 11.80
N TRP A 224 4.89 19.85 12.39
CA TRP A 224 4.04 20.82 11.67
C TRP A 224 4.12 22.26 12.17
N GLY A 225 4.81 22.56 13.28
CA GLY A 225 4.79 23.91 13.89
C GLY A 225 5.26 25.05 12.97
N ASN A 226 6.07 24.73 11.95
CA ASN A 226 6.53 25.68 10.94
C ASN A 226 5.89 25.48 9.56
N LYS A 227 4.96 24.53 9.41
CA LYS A 227 4.29 24.24 8.15
C LYS A 227 2.98 25.01 8.03
N HIS A 228 2.50 25.17 6.80
CA HIS A 228 1.27 25.88 6.46
C HIS A 228 0.33 24.96 5.67
N GLY A 229 -0.88 25.44 5.38
CA GLY A 229 -1.89 24.72 4.60
C GLY A 229 -2.68 23.70 5.40
N LEU A 230 -3.09 22.62 4.72
CA LEU A 230 -3.98 21.60 5.29
C LEU A 230 -3.16 20.56 6.06
N MET A 231 -3.51 20.38 7.33
CA MET A 231 -2.94 19.38 8.22
C MET A 231 -4.06 18.43 8.65
N MET A 232 -3.89 17.15 8.41
CA MET A 232 -4.91 16.15 8.71
C MET A 232 -4.36 15.10 9.66
N VAL A 233 -5.08 14.85 10.75
CA VAL A 233 -4.85 13.68 11.59
C VAL A 233 -5.92 12.65 11.28
N CYS A 234 -5.50 11.44 10.92
CA CYS A 234 -6.35 10.30 10.64
C CYS A 234 -6.17 9.28 11.76
N VAL A 235 -7.25 9.00 12.50
CA VAL A 235 -7.24 8.06 13.64
C VAL A 235 -8.00 6.80 13.26
N PHE A 236 -7.37 5.65 13.48
CA PHE A 236 -7.94 4.33 13.18
C PHE A 236 -8.04 3.54 14.48
N SER A 237 -9.24 3.19 14.92
CA SER A 237 -9.41 2.48 16.18
C SER A 237 -10.63 1.58 16.17
N SER A 238 -10.54 0.43 16.82
CA SER A 238 -11.68 -0.44 17.13
C SER A 238 -12.32 -0.13 18.48
N GLY A 239 -11.68 0.71 19.31
CA GLY A 239 -12.13 1.03 20.67
C GLY A 239 -12.53 2.48 20.84
N GLU A 240 -13.66 2.72 21.50
CA GLU A 240 -14.16 4.08 21.79
C GLU A 240 -13.16 4.91 22.62
N GLY A 241 -12.53 4.31 23.65
CA GLY A 241 -11.64 5.01 24.57
C GLY A 241 -10.45 5.69 23.88
N PRO A 242 -9.58 4.92 23.19
CA PRO A 242 -8.46 5.47 22.42
C PRO A 242 -8.91 6.49 21.37
N LEU A 243 -10.00 6.20 20.65
CA LEU A 243 -10.53 7.10 19.63
C LEU A 243 -10.91 8.47 20.22
N ARG A 244 -11.70 8.47 21.28
CA ARG A 244 -12.20 9.69 21.93
C ARG A 244 -11.07 10.53 22.49
N PHE A 245 -10.10 9.87 23.14
CA PHE A 245 -8.95 10.51 23.76
C PHE A 245 -8.01 11.16 22.74
N ILE A 246 -7.67 10.47 21.66
CA ILE A 246 -6.85 11.03 20.58
C ILE A 246 -7.63 12.18 19.90
N ALA A 247 -8.93 12.00 19.64
CA ALA A 247 -9.74 13.02 19.02
C ALA A 247 -9.81 14.32 19.83
N SER A 248 -10.01 14.24 21.16
CA SER A 248 -9.99 15.41 22.03
C SER A 248 -8.62 16.09 22.06
N THR A 249 -7.54 15.30 22.06
CA THR A 249 -6.17 15.81 22.06
C THR A 249 -5.88 16.59 20.79
N VAL A 250 -6.19 16.01 19.62
CA VAL A 250 -5.99 16.67 18.31
C VAL A 250 -6.78 17.98 18.23
N LYS A 251 -8.04 17.98 18.67
CA LYS A 251 -8.89 19.17 18.68
C LYS A 251 -8.31 20.29 19.56
N ALA A 252 -7.72 19.95 20.70
CA ALA A 252 -7.06 20.92 21.58
C ALA A 252 -5.80 21.55 20.96
N ILE A 253 -5.13 20.86 20.03
CA ILE A 253 -3.91 21.33 19.37
C ILE A 253 -4.23 22.28 18.19
N GLY A 254 -5.42 22.19 17.59
CA GLY A 254 -5.77 22.90 16.35
C GLY A 254 -5.51 24.40 16.36
N GLY A 255 -5.80 25.10 17.47
CA GLY A 255 -5.58 26.54 17.59
C GLY A 255 -4.11 26.98 17.70
N ARG A 256 -3.16 26.04 17.79
CA ARG A 256 -1.72 26.32 18.00
C ARG A 256 -0.88 26.18 16.73
N LEU A 257 -1.47 25.70 15.63
CA LEU A 257 -0.78 25.48 14.37
C LEU A 257 -0.99 26.64 13.40
N LYS A 258 -0.04 26.84 12.47
CA LYS A 258 -0.12 27.89 11.43
C LYS A 258 -0.98 27.48 10.23
N GLY A 259 -1.46 26.24 10.20
CA GLY A 259 -2.30 25.67 9.14
C GLY A 259 -3.67 25.26 9.67
N GLU A 260 -4.52 24.81 8.74
CA GLU A 260 -5.86 24.33 9.05
C GLU A 260 -5.79 22.86 9.48
N LEU A 261 -6.01 22.60 10.77
CA LEU A 261 -6.04 21.25 11.32
C LEU A 261 -7.43 20.62 11.14
N ARG A 262 -7.45 19.41 10.58
CA ARG A 262 -8.65 18.59 10.39
C ARG A 262 -8.44 17.18 10.95
N LEU A 263 -9.48 16.60 11.51
CA LEU A 263 -9.47 15.27 12.11
C LEU A 263 -10.46 14.35 11.40
N ALA A 264 -9.95 13.24 10.85
CA ALA A 264 -10.76 12.14 10.36
C ALA A 264 -10.61 10.92 11.28
N ALA A 265 -11.72 10.27 11.58
CA ALA A 265 -11.77 9.04 12.36
C ALA A 265 -12.28 7.89 11.48
N LEU A 266 -11.68 6.71 11.61
CA LEU A 266 -12.21 5.46 11.09
C LEU A 266 -12.33 4.48 12.25
N ALA A 267 -13.57 4.14 12.55
CA ALA A 267 -13.94 3.19 13.59
C ALA A 267 -15.14 2.36 13.13
N PRO A 268 -15.41 1.19 13.75
CA PRO A 268 -16.65 0.48 13.48
C PRO A 268 -17.86 1.36 13.85
N GLU A 269 -19.00 1.07 13.25
CA GLU A 269 -20.19 1.95 13.31
C GLU A 269 -20.70 2.15 14.75
N ALA A 270 -20.51 1.17 15.63
CA ALA A 270 -20.89 1.27 17.04
C ALA A 270 -20.04 2.29 17.81
N GLU A 271 -18.78 2.48 17.41
CA GLU A 271 -17.81 3.37 18.05
C GLU A 271 -17.63 4.69 17.28
N ALA A 272 -18.21 4.82 16.09
CA ALA A 272 -18.14 6.04 15.28
C ALA A 272 -18.71 7.28 15.99
N ALA A 273 -19.71 7.09 16.86
CA ALA A 273 -20.27 8.14 17.72
C ALA A 273 -19.24 8.66 18.75
N ALA A 274 -18.28 7.84 19.19
CA ALA A 274 -17.20 8.30 20.08
C ALA A 274 -16.21 9.25 19.38
N GLY A 275 -16.26 9.30 18.05
CA GLY A 275 -15.58 10.28 17.21
C GLY A 275 -16.26 11.65 17.16
N GLU A 276 -17.14 12.02 18.10
CA GLU A 276 -17.83 13.32 18.19
C GLU A 276 -16.93 14.56 18.02
N ASN A 277 -15.63 14.44 18.29
CA ASN A 277 -14.65 15.50 18.11
C ASN A 277 -13.96 15.51 16.73
N ALA A 278 -14.18 14.51 15.90
CA ALA A 278 -13.68 14.43 14.54
C ALA A 278 -14.51 15.32 13.59
N ASP A 279 -13.83 15.96 12.64
CA ASP A 279 -14.48 16.67 11.54
C ASP A 279 -15.19 15.71 10.57
N TYR A 280 -14.73 14.44 10.53
CA TYR A 280 -15.30 13.41 9.67
C TYR A 280 -15.14 12.01 10.24
N ALA A 281 -16.22 11.22 10.20
CA ALA A 281 -16.22 9.80 10.51
C ALA A 281 -16.32 8.99 9.20
N ALA A 282 -15.21 8.34 8.83
CA ALA A 282 -15.11 7.54 7.62
C ALA A 282 -15.61 6.11 7.88
N LYS A 283 -16.33 5.55 6.90
CA LYS A 283 -16.77 4.13 6.92
C LYS A 283 -15.65 3.16 6.52
N ASP A 284 -14.78 3.62 5.64
CA ASP A 284 -13.66 2.87 5.08
C ASP A 284 -12.52 3.82 4.70
N LEU A 285 -11.39 3.24 4.25
CA LEU A 285 -10.24 4.02 3.84
C LEU A 285 -10.55 4.92 2.63
N GLN A 286 -11.32 4.41 1.67
CA GLN A 286 -11.66 5.16 0.47
C GLN A 286 -12.45 6.44 0.82
N GLY A 287 -13.45 6.34 1.68
CA GLY A 287 -14.25 7.47 2.13
C GLY A 287 -13.42 8.50 2.90
N MET A 288 -12.38 8.08 3.64
CA MET A 288 -11.43 8.99 4.29
C MET A 288 -10.58 9.74 3.26
N VAL A 289 -10.04 9.03 2.27
CA VAL A 289 -9.24 9.62 1.19
C VAL A 289 -10.07 10.61 0.37
N ASP A 290 -11.28 10.21 -0.04
CA ASP A 290 -12.18 11.07 -0.83
C ASP A 290 -12.57 12.35 -0.08
N TRP A 291 -12.73 12.26 1.24
CA TRP A 291 -12.99 13.44 2.07
C TRP A 291 -11.76 14.34 2.15
N ALA A 292 -10.57 13.77 2.35
CA ALA A 292 -9.33 14.52 2.42
C ALA A 292 -9.01 15.27 1.13
N GLU A 293 -9.19 14.63 -0.03
CA GLU A 293 -9.05 15.26 -1.34
C GLU A 293 -10.01 16.44 -1.51
N ARG A 294 -11.27 16.29 -1.06
CA ARG A 294 -12.24 17.40 -1.07
C ARG A 294 -11.80 18.56 -0.17
N GLN A 295 -11.29 18.29 1.03
CA GLN A 295 -10.77 19.34 1.91
C GLN A 295 -9.56 20.05 1.28
N TYR A 296 -8.67 19.31 0.62
CA TYR A 296 -7.51 19.89 -0.05
C TYR A 296 -7.94 20.90 -1.13
N VAL A 297 -8.89 20.53 -2.00
CA VAL A 297 -9.42 21.42 -3.04
C VAL A 297 -10.06 22.68 -2.43
N LEU A 298 -10.76 22.55 -1.31
CA LEU A 298 -11.37 23.68 -0.61
C LEU A 298 -10.33 24.64 -0.01
N VAL A 299 -9.22 24.14 0.52
CA VAL A 299 -8.16 24.98 1.07
C VAL A 299 -7.37 25.68 -0.04
N VAL A 300 -7.01 24.94 -1.10
CA VAL A 300 -6.26 25.50 -2.24
C VAL A 300 -7.06 26.56 -2.98
N SER A 301 -8.38 26.41 -3.10
CA SER A 301 -9.24 27.42 -3.75
C SER A 301 -9.42 28.70 -2.94
N ARG A 302 -9.03 28.73 -1.66
CA ARG A 302 -9.10 29.92 -0.78
C ARG A 302 -7.79 30.71 -0.72
N THR A 303 -6.68 30.11 -1.15
CA THR A 303 -5.33 30.71 -1.20
C THR A 303 -4.99 31.24 -2.57
#